data_AF-A0A0C9RL03-F1
#
_entry.id   AF-A0A0C9RL03-F1
#
_cell.length_a   1.000
_cell.length_b   1.000
_cell.length_c   1.000
_cell.angle_alpha   90.00
_cell.angle_beta   90.00
_cell.angle_gamma   90.00
#
_symmetry.space_group_name_H-M   'P 1'
#
loop_
_entity.id
_entity.type
_entity.pdbx_description
1 polymer ?
#
loop_
_entity_poly.entity_id
_entity_poly.type
_entity_poly.pdbx_seq_one_letter_code
_entity_poly.pdbx_strand_id
1 'polypeptide(L)'
;MPKMSEHTPAPYRPRSVYGYALYIGSNMLFFLYLVWAVVPENFFDEKLGLTYWPVKYWAVAIPIWALTAIAIFAFIIYPGINMLMTPDIDDIRTIKDQYSLVQSEHIPGGIPPVSDLPITDVCRRLYLKERVNKQH
;
A
#
# COMPACT_ATOMS: atom_id res chain seq x y z
N MET A 1 29.72 -4.33 25.32
CA MET A 1 28.54 -3.48 25.05
C MET A 1 27.97 -3.86 23.69
N PRO A 2 26.68 -4.20 23.58
CA PRO A 2 26.05 -4.45 22.29
C PRO A 2 26.00 -3.14 21.49
N LYS A 3 26.45 -3.19 20.24
CA LYS A 3 26.45 -2.05 19.32
C LYS A 3 25.01 -1.82 18.87
N MET A 4 24.31 -0.86 19.48
CA MET A 4 22.94 -0.50 19.09
C MET A 4 22.94 -0.03 17.63
N SER A 5 22.06 -0.60 16.80
CA SER A 5 21.89 -0.18 15.40
C SER A 5 21.32 1.23 15.36
N GLU A 6 22.11 2.17 14.85
CA GLU A 6 21.76 3.58 14.81
C GLU A 6 20.72 3.82 13.69
N HIS A 7 19.44 3.72 14.05
CA HIS A 7 18.28 4.00 13.18
C HIS A 7 17.91 5.50 13.16
N THR A 8 18.91 6.38 13.14
CA THR A 8 18.67 7.83 13.06
C THR A 8 18.26 8.21 11.63
N PRO A 9 17.16 8.93 11.39
CA PRO A 9 16.72 9.37 10.04
C PRO A 9 17.56 10.52 9.46
N ALA A 10 18.53 11.03 10.22
CA ALA A 10 19.42 12.10 9.79
C ALA A 10 20.32 11.67 8.62
N PRO A 11 20.74 12.62 7.77
CA PRO A 11 21.62 12.35 6.63
C PRO A 11 22.93 11.72 7.10
N TYR A 12 23.08 10.41 6.84
CA TYR A 12 24.24 9.63 7.22
C TYR A 12 25.15 9.46 6.02
N ARG A 13 26.40 9.92 6.11
CA ARG A 13 27.35 9.97 4.99
C ARG A 13 27.52 8.60 4.31
N PRO A 14 27.68 7.47 5.02
CA PRO A 14 27.70 6.15 4.37
C PRO A 14 26.42 5.78 3.59
N ARG A 15 25.22 6.17 4.05
CA ARG A 15 23.96 5.89 3.33
C ARG A 15 23.92 6.61 1.98
N SER A 16 24.47 7.82 1.89
CA SER A 16 24.55 8.56 0.63
C SER A 16 25.48 7.89 -0.41
N VAL A 17 26.54 7.21 0.04
CA VAL A 17 27.47 6.50 -0.85
C VAL A 17 26.79 5.28 -1.49
N TYR A 18 26.02 4.51 -0.73
CA TYR A 18 25.28 3.37 -1.28
C TYR A 18 24.24 3.81 -2.31
N GLY A 19 23.49 4.87 -2.02
CA GLY A 19 22.52 5.43 -2.97
C GLY A 19 23.19 5.91 -4.25
N TYR A 20 24.34 6.59 -4.14
CA TYR A 20 25.10 7.05 -5.30
C TYR A 20 25.69 5.90 -6.12
N ALA A 21 26.25 4.87 -5.48
CA ALA A 21 26.76 3.68 -6.15
C ALA A 21 25.63 2.92 -6.87
N LEU A 22 24.46 2.78 -6.24
CA LEU A 22 23.28 2.16 -6.83
C LEU A 22 22.75 3.00 -7.99
N TYR A 23 22.75 4.33 -7.88
CA TYR A 23 22.36 5.22 -8.98
C TYR A 23 23.26 5.02 -10.21
N ILE A 24 24.59 5.06 -10.05
CA ILE A 24 25.50 4.82 -11.18
C ILE A 24 25.31 3.40 -11.75
N GLY A 25 25.29 2.39 -10.87
CA GLY A 25 25.16 1.00 -11.27
C GLY A 25 23.84 0.71 -12.00
N SER A 26 22.73 1.25 -11.52
CA SER A 26 21.42 1.10 -12.15
C SER A 26 21.34 1.79 -13.51
N ASN A 27 21.89 3.00 -13.64
CA ASN A 27 21.95 3.69 -14.94
C ASN A 27 22.81 2.92 -15.94
N MET A 28 24.00 2.47 -15.52
CA MET A 28 24.88 1.67 -16.38
C MET A 28 24.21 0.37 -16.85
N LEU A 29 23.57 -0.36 -15.92
CA LEU A 29 22.84 -1.59 -16.25
C LEU A 29 21.65 -1.31 -17.18
N PHE A 30 20.94 -0.21 -16.95
CA PHE A 30 19.83 0.21 -17.78
C PHE A 30 20.27 0.54 -19.21
N PHE A 31 21.37 1.27 -19.39
CA PHE A 31 21.94 1.52 -20.71
C PHE A 31 22.36 0.23 -21.41
N LEU A 32 23.02 -0.69 -20.70
CA LEU A 32 23.40 -1.99 -21.25
C LEU A 32 22.17 -2.80 -21.69
N TYR A 33 21.12 -2.77 -20.86
CA TYR A 33 19.84 -3.41 -21.18
C TYR A 33 19.17 -2.78 -22.41
N LEU A 34 19.19 -1.46 -22.58
CA LEU A 34 18.63 -0.79 -23.76
C LEU A 34 19.41 -1.13 -25.03
N VAL A 35 20.75 -1.08 -24.97
CA VAL A 35 21.60 -1.49 -26.09
C VAL A 35 21.30 -2.93 -26.46
N TRP A 36 21.23 -3.82 -25.48
CA TRP A 36 20.83 -5.20 -25.71
C TRP A 36 19.41 -5.31 -26.27
N ALA A 37 18.41 -4.58 -25.79
CA ALA A 37 17.04 -4.71 -26.23
C ALA A 37 16.81 -4.21 -27.67
N VAL A 38 17.50 -3.13 -28.07
CA VAL A 38 17.28 -2.45 -29.36
C VAL A 38 18.16 -2.99 -30.48
N VAL A 39 19.41 -3.38 -30.17
CA VAL A 39 20.34 -3.85 -31.21
C VAL A 39 19.90 -5.23 -31.73
N PRO A 40 19.84 -5.45 -33.06
CA PRO A 40 19.47 -6.74 -33.65
C PRO A 40 20.43 -7.88 -33.24
N GLU A 41 19.91 -9.11 -33.14
CA GLU A 41 20.70 -10.30 -32.76
C GLU A 41 21.90 -10.53 -33.70
N ASN A 42 21.72 -10.35 -35.01
CA ASN A 42 22.78 -10.51 -36.02
C ASN A 42 24.03 -9.66 -35.72
N PHE A 43 23.86 -8.48 -35.12
CA PHE A 43 25.01 -7.63 -34.77
C PHE A 43 25.86 -8.24 -33.65
N PHE A 44 25.22 -8.90 -32.67
CA PHE A 44 25.92 -9.60 -31.60
C PHE A 44 26.62 -10.86 -32.13
N ASP A 45 25.97 -11.59 -33.04
CA ASP A 45 26.54 -12.79 -33.64
C ASP A 45 27.76 -12.46 -34.52
N GLU A 46 27.61 -11.50 -35.43
CA GLU A 46 28.66 -11.19 -36.43
C GLU A 46 29.83 -10.40 -35.86
N LYS A 47 29.61 -9.53 -34.86
CA LYS A 47 30.66 -8.64 -34.33
C LYS A 47 31.30 -9.16 -33.05
N LEU A 48 30.54 -9.86 -32.22
CA LEU A 48 31.01 -10.31 -30.91
C LEU A 48 31.14 -11.84 -30.83
N GLY A 49 30.66 -12.60 -31.83
CA GLY A 49 30.75 -14.06 -31.86
C GLY A 49 29.87 -14.75 -30.82
N LEU A 50 28.81 -14.08 -30.37
CA LEU A 50 27.97 -14.52 -29.25
C LEU A 50 26.74 -15.31 -29.73
N THR A 51 26.95 -16.55 -30.18
CA THR A 51 25.91 -17.38 -30.82
C THR A 51 24.73 -17.78 -29.90
N TYR A 52 24.86 -17.63 -28.58
CA TYR A 52 23.81 -18.03 -27.63
C TYR A 52 23.54 -16.91 -26.64
N TRP A 53 22.48 -16.15 -26.89
CA TRP A 53 21.96 -15.12 -26.01
C TRP A 53 20.48 -15.37 -25.69
N PRO A 54 19.97 -15.00 -24.49
CA PRO A 54 18.53 -15.05 -24.21
C PRO A 54 17.71 -14.33 -25.29
N VAL A 55 16.58 -14.95 -25.66
CA VAL A 55 15.66 -14.44 -26.69
C VAL A 55 15.17 -13.03 -26.36
N LYS A 56 15.06 -12.16 -27.37
CA LYS A 56 14.63 -10.75 -27.20
C LYS A 56 13.22 -10.60 -26.64
N TYR A 57 12.39 -11.64 -26.69
CA TYR A 57 11.10 -11.68 -26.00
C TYR A 57 11.20 -11.25 -24.53
N TRP A 58 12.29 -11.63 -23.84
CA TRP A 58 12.50 -11.26 -22.44
C TRP A 58 12.66 -9.75 -22.23
N ALA A 59 13.11 -9.00 -23.25
CA ALA A 59 13.17 -7.55 -23.17
C ALA A 59 11.78 -6.95 -22.94
N VAL A 60 10.72 -7.54 -23.50
CA VAL A 60 9.34 -7.06 -23.30
C VAL A 60 8.66 -7.75 -22.12
N ALA A 61 8.94 -9.04 -21.91
CA ALA A 61 8.33 -9.79 -20.82
C ALA A 61 8.69 -9.22 -19.45
N ILE A 62 9.98 -8.97 -19.18
CA ILE A 62 10.46 -8.46 -17.89
C ILE A 62 9.70 -7.20 -17.43
N PRO A 63 9.62 -6.11 -18.22
CA PRO A 63 8.91 -4.91 -17.79
C PRO A 63 7.40 -5.14 -17.61
N ILE A 64 6.77 -5.97 -18.46
CA ILE A 64 5.34 -6.29 -18.31
C ILE A 64 5.08 -7.04 -17.00
N TRP A 65 5.88 -8.06 -16.69
CA TRP A 65 5.74 -8.82 -15.45
C TRP A 65 6.02 -7.94 -14.22
N ALA A 66 7.01 -7.05 -14.28
CA ALA A 66 7.29 -6.10 -13.21
C ALA A 66 6.11 -5.14 -12.97
N LEU A 67 5.58 -4.52 -14.03
CA LEU A 67 4.42 -3.63 -13.93
C LEU A 67 3.18 -4.37 -13.41
N THR A 68 2.95 -5.59 -13.89
CA THR A 68 1.83 -6.43 -13.45
C THR A 68 1.95 -6.77 -11.97
N ALA A 69 3.14 -7.17 -11.50
CA ALA A 69 3.39 -7.45 -10.09
C ALA A 69 3.18 -6.21 -9.22
N ILE A 70 3.68 -5.05 -9.64
CA ILE A 70 3.48 -3.77 -8.94
C ILE A 70 1.99 -3.42 -8.88
N ALA A 71 1.25 -3.56 -9.98
CA ALA A 71 -0.18 -3.27 -10.03
C ALA A 71 -0.98 -4.20 -9.12
N ILE A 72 -0.73 -5.51 -9.17
CA ILE A 72 -1.38 -6.49 -8.27
C ILE A 72 -1.07 -6.14 -6.81
N PHE A 73 0.19 -5.81 -6.52
CA PHE A 73 0.57 -5.43 -5.17
C PHE A 73 -0.15 -4.16 -4.70
N ALA A 74 -0.15 -3.10 -5.51
CA ALA A 74 -0.71 -1.80 -5.15
C ALA A 74 -2.24 -1.79 -5.05
N PHE A 75 -2.94 -2.51 -5.94
CA PHE A 75 -4.41 -2.45 -6.03
C PHE A 75 -5.13 -3.60 -5.34
N ILE A 76 -4.47 -4.74 -5.15
CA ILE A 76 -5.12 -5.93 -4.61
C ILE A 76 -4.52 -6.28 -3.25
N ILE A 77 -3.21 -6.54 -3.21
CA ILE A 77 -2.56 -7.06 -2.00
C ILE A 77 -2.52 -6.00 -0.90
N TYR A 78 -2.02 -4.80 -1.21
CA TYR A 78 -1.86 -3.74 -0.22
C TYR A 78 -3.21 -3.29 0.40
N PRO A 79 -4.26 -3.00 -0.39
CA PRO A 79 -5.58 -2.72 0.17
C PRO A 79 -6.18 -3.91 0.90
N GLY A 80 -5.97 -5.15 0.41
CA GLY A 80 -6.44 -6.36 1.08
C GLY A 80 -5.81 -6.55 2.47
N ILE A 81 -4.50 -6.30 2.61
CA ILE A 81 -3.82 -6.33 3.90
C ILE A 81 -4.33 -5.21 4.81
N ASN A 82 -4.47 -3.98 4.29
CA ASN A 82 -5.01 -2.86 5.07
C ASN A 82 -6.43 -3.16 5.58
N MET A 83 -7.28 -3.76 4.75
CA MET A 83 -8.62 -4.16 5.15
C MET A 83 -8.60 -5.29 6.19
N LEU A 84 -7.68 -6.24 6.08
CA LEU A 84 -7.54 -7.32 7.07
C LEU A 84 -7.04 -6.82 8.44
N MET A 85 -6.23 -5.75 8.46
CA MET A 85 -5.72 -5.14 9.70
C MET A 85 -6.71 -4.13 10.31
N THR A 86 -7.66 -3.62 9.54
CA THR A 86 -8.64 -2.64 10.02
C THR A 86 -9.81 -3.39 10.67
N PRO A 87 -10.27 -3.00 11.87
CA PRO A 87 -11.50 -3.53 12.46
C PRO A 87 -12.70 -3.31 11.52
N ASP A 88 -13.74 -4.13 11.68
CA ASP A 88 -14.94 -4.03 10.86
C ASP A 88 -15.56 -2.62 10.93
N ILE A 89 -16.24 -2.18 9.87
CA ILE A 89 -16.86 -0.85 9.80
C ILE A 89 -17.95 -0.67 10.86
N ASP A 90 -18.52 -1.77 11.33
CA ASP A 90 -19.54 -1.82 12.38
C ASP A 90 -18.94 -1.95 13.80
N ASP A 91 -17.61 -2.00 13.94
CA ASP A 91 -16.96 -2.08 15.25
C ASP A 91 -16.98 -0.71 15.97
N ILE A 92 -17.60 -0.69 17.14
CA ILE A 92 -17.69 0.47 18.05
C ILE A 92 -16.30 1.01 18.42
N ARG A 93 -15.26 0.16 18.38
CA ARG A 93 -13.88 0.55 18.66
C ARG A 93 -13.30 1.52 17.63
N THR A 94 -13.80 1.51 16.40
CA THR A 94 -13.29 2.34 15.29
C THR A 94 -13.77 3.79 15.38
N ILE A 95 -14.80 4.07 16.21
CA ILE A 95 -15.49 5.38 16.27
C ILE A 95 -15.28 6.12 17.62
N LYS A 96 -14.70 5.47 18.64
CA LYS A 96 -14.46 6.13 19.94
C LYS A 96 -13.10 6.82 20.02
N ASP A 97 -13.11 8.10 20.37
CA ASP A 97 -11.93 8.78 20.89
C ASP A 97 -11.79 8.57 22.42
N GLN A 98 -10.65 9.01 22.98
CA GLN A 98 -10.36 8.86 24.41
C GLN A 98 -11.32 9.64 25.32
N TYR A 99 -12.02 10.64 24.79
CA TYR A 99 -12.94 11.50 25.53
C TYR A 99 -14.41 11.10 25.32
N SER A 100 -14.66 10.02 24.57
CA SER A 100 -16.02 9.64 24.21
C SER A 100 -16.82 9.19 25.42
N LEU A 101 -17.97 9.85 25.62
CA LEU A 101 -18.86 9.63 26.75
C LEU A 101 -19.72 8.40 26.49
N VAL A 102 -19.48 7.33 27.26
CA VAL A 102 -20.29 6.10 27.19
C VAL A 102 -21.65 6.33 27.82
N GLN A 103 -22.72 5.82 27.20
CA GLN A 103 -24.07 5.90 27.74
C GLN A 103 -24.14 5.29 29.15
N SER A 104 -24.48 6.13 30.13
CA SER A 104 -24.68 5.75 31.54
C SER A 104 -26.14 5.31 31.78
N GLU A 105 -26.37 4.59 32.87
CA GLU A 105 -27.70 4.11 33.25
C GLU A 105 -28.71 5.26 33.33
N HIS A 106 -29.87 5.04 32.72
CA HIS A 106 -30.90 6.04 32.60
C HIS A 106 -31.87 5.93 33.77
N ILE A 107 -32.04 7.01 34.53
CA ILE A 107 -33.02 7.07 35.62
C ILE A 107 -34.44 7.04 35.00
N PRO A 108 -35.33 6.10 35.40
CA PRO A 108 -36.68 6.03 34.85
C PRO A 108 -37.45 7.33 35.12
N GLY A 109 -37.91 7.99 34.05
CA GLY A 109 -38.64 9.26 34.12
C GLY A 109 -37.77 10.52 34.18
N GLY A 110 -36.43 10.39 34.15
CA GLY A 110 -35.49 11.51 34.06
C GLY A 110 -35.08 11.85 32.62
N ILE A 111 -34.33 12.95 32.46
CA ILE A 111 -33.68 13.30 31.19
C ILE A 111 -32.40 12.46 31.04
N PRO A 112 -32.11 11.89 29.86
CA PRO A 112 -30.93 11.05 29.69
C PRO A 112 -29.63 11.83 29.85
N PRO A 113 -28.61 11.22 30.48
CA PRO A 113 -27.30 11.84 30.55
C PRO A 113 -26.72 12.01 29.15
N VAL A 114 -25.94 13.08 28.95
CA VAL A 114 -25.26 13.36 27.67
C VAL A 114 -24.23 12.26 27.42
N SER A 115 -24.36 11.57 26.29
CA SER A 115 -23.43 10.53 25.84
C SER A 115 -23.30 10.56 24.33
N ASP A 116 -22.15 10.11 23.82
CA ASP A 116 -21.94 10.05 22.38
C ASP A 116 -22.66 8.85 21.78
N LEU A 117 -23.33 9.09 20.65
CA LEU A 117 -23.98 8.05 19.86
C LEU A 117 -23.05 7.64 18.71
N PRO A 118 -22.84 6.33 18.47
CA PRO A 118 -22.11 5.87 17.29
C PRO A 118 -22.73 6.44 16.02
N ILE A 119 -21.89 6.84 15.06
CA ILE A 119 -22.36 7.41 13.79
C ILE A 119 -23.32 6.47 13.06
N THR A 120 -23.13 5.15 13.19
CA THR A 120 -24.01 4.11 12.63
C THR A 120 -25.43 4.20 13.20
N ASP A 121 -25.59 4.45 14.50
CA ASP A 121 -26.90 4.61 15.15
C ASP A 121 -27.57 5.92 14.76
N VAL A 122 -26.78 7.00 14.64
CA VAL A 122 -27.27 8.30 14.15
C VAL A 122 -27.77 8.16 12.72
N CYS A 123 -26.98 7.58 11.82
CA CYS A 123 -27.35 7.36 10.43
C CYS A 123 -28.60 6.46 10.32
N ARG A 124 -28.68 5.41 11.14
CA ARG A 124 -29.85 4.52 11.18
C ARG A 124 -31.12 5.26 11.62
N ARG A 125 -31.03 6.07 12.68
CA ARG A 125 -32.19 6.77 13.24
C ARG A 125 -32.65 7.94 12.37
N LEU A 126 -31.71 8.69 11.77
CA LEU A 126 -32.03 9.87 10.97
C LEU A 126 -32.35 9.55 9.52
N TYR A 127 -31.62 8.64 8.88
CA TYR A 127 -31.72 8.43 7.43
C TYR A 127 -32.39 7.11 7.03
N LEU A 128 -32.35 6.07 7.90
CA LEU A 128 -32.90 4.75 7.56
C LEU A 128 -34.27 4.46 8.21
N LYS A 129 -34.69 5.21 9.23
CA LYS A 129 -35.91 4.95 9.99
C LYS A 129 -37.21 5.26 9.24
N GLU A 130 -37.17 5.99 8.12
CA GLU A 130 -38.37 6.46 7.40
C GLU A 130 -39.00 5.49 6.39
N ARG A 131 -38.58 4.22 6.32
CA ARG A 131 -39.12 3.28 5.31
C ARG A 131 -39.97 2.11 5.84
N VAL A 132 -40.12 1.92 7.16
CA VAL A 132 -40.86 0.76 7.71
C VAL A 132 -42.30 1.08 8.15
N ASN A 133 -42.63 2.34 8.47
CA ASN A 133 -43.97 2.70 8.99
C ASN A 133 -44.98 3.18 7.92
N LYS A 134 -44.87 2.72 6.66
CA LYS A 134 -45.83 3.07 5.57
C LYS A 134 -46.51 1.86 4.93
N GLN A 135 -46.66 0.77 5.67
CA GLN A 135 -47.51 -0.37 5.30
C GLN A 135 -48.29 -0.80 6.54
N HIS A 136 -49.45 -0.17 6.75
CA HIS A 136 -50.68 -0.53 7.49
C HIS A 136 -51.25 0.71 8.20
#